data_AF-A0A3D5ARJ6-F1
#
_entry.id   AF-A0A3D5ARJ6-F1
#
_cell.length_a   1.000
_cell.length_b   1.000
_cell.length_c   1.000
_cell.angle_alpha   90.00
_cell.angle_beta   90.00
_cell.angle_gamma   90.00
#
_symmetry.space_group_name_H-M   'P 1'
#
loop_
_entity.id
_entity.type
_entity.pdbx_description
1 polymer ?
#
loop_
_entity_poly.entity_id
_entity_poly.type
_entity_poly.pdbx_seq_one_letter_code
_entity_poly.pdbx_strand_id
1 'polypeptide(L)'
;MKRVVGTVLFGLGVLFVVLAVGLPLYVAPAVTKLPYDLKKSTSLVEAKNATFLQVKSGTPTIHTSKDLRSTTIVVPQPILTQELQKEFSDKAVVWDVYSSTARIDNGEKISESSTEIALDRVS
;
A
#
# COMPACT_ATOMS: atom_id res chain seq x y z
N MET A 1 -4.77 58.81 -2.03
CA MET A 1 -5.25 57.56 -2.67
C MET A 1 -4.12 56.68 -3.22
N LYS A 2 -3.19 57.16 -4.08
CA LYS A 2 -2.08 56.34 -4.63
C LYS A 2 -1.19 55.65 -3.57
N ARG A 3 -0.87 56.32 -2.46
CA ARG A 3 -0.08 55.75 -1.35
C ARG A 3 -0.82 54.67 -0.55
N VAL A 4 -2.14 54.78 -0.46
CA VAL A 4 -3.00 53.79 0.23
C VAL A 4 -3.12 52.54 -0.64
N VAL A 5 -3.29 52.70 -1.95
CA VAL A 5 -3.32 51.58 -2.90
C VAL A 5 -1.98 50.84 -2.93
N GLY A 6 -0.85 51.56 -2.94
CA GLY A 6 0.48 50.94 -2.91
C GLY A 6 0.76 50.14 -1.63
N THR A 7 0.34 50.65 -0.47
CA THR A 7 0.51 49.94 0.82
C THR A 7 -0.38 48.70 0.91
N VAL A 8 -1.62 48.76 0.40
CA VAL A 8 -2.52 47.60 0.33
C VAL A 8 -1.96 46.52 -0.60
N LEU A 9 -1.47 46.88 -1.80
CA LEU A 9 -0.85 45.91 -2.70
C LEU A 9 0.41 45.29 -2.11
N PHE A 10 1.23 46.08 -1.42
CA PHE A 10 2.43 45.55 -0.75
C PHE A 10 2.07 44.56 0.35
N GLY A 11 1.09 44.88 1.20
CA GLY A 11 0.60 43.97 2.25
C GLY A 11 0.01 42.68 1.68
N LEU A 12 -0.77 42.78 0.59
CA LEU A 12 -1.32 41.62 -0.09
C LEU A 12 -0.22 40.75 -0.72
N GLY A 13 0.82 41.37 -1.29
CA GLY A 13 1.98 40.66 -1.81
C GLY A 13 2.72 39.88 -0.72
N VAL A 14 2.96 40.50 0.43
CA VAL A 14 3.59 39.82 1.59
C VAL A 14 2.71 38.66 2.09
N LEU A 15 1.39 38.85 2.15
CA LEU A 15 0.46 37.79 2.53
C LEU A 15 0.55 36.58 1.58
N PHE A 16 0.61 36.81 0.26
CA PHE A 16 0.76 35.73 -0.70
C PHE A 16 2.10 35.00 -0.58
N VAL A 17 3.19 35.71 -0.27
CA VAL A 17 4.49 35.08 -0.02
C VAL A 17 4.44 34.19 1.23
N VAL A 18 3.83 34.66 2.32
CA VAL A 18 3.66 33.85 3.54
C VAL A 18 2.81 32.62 3.27
N LEU A 19 1.71 32.77 2.55
CA LEU A 19 0.86 31.64 2.14
C LEU A 19 1.62 30.65 1.24
N ALA A 20 2.41 31.13 0.28
CA ALA A 20 3.19 30.27 -0.61
C ALA A 20 4.23 29.43 0.15
N VAL A 21 4.80 29.95 1.23
CA VAL A 21 5.73 29.20 2.10
C VAL A 21 5.00 28.31 3.09
N GLY A 22 3.85 28.74 3.62
CA GLY A 22 3.07 28.00 4.61
C GLY A 22 2.26 26.83 4.03
N LEU A 23 1.76 26.97 2.80
CA LEU A 23 0.89 25.96 2.17
C LEU A 23 1.59 24.60 1.98
N PRO A 24 2.86 24.53 1.51
CA PRO A 24 3.61 23.27 1.45
C PRO A 24 3.74 22.59 2.81
N LEU A 25 3.98 23.35 3.88
CA LEU A 25 4.10 22.81 5.24
C LEU A 25 2.77 22.28 5.79
N TYR A 26 1.65 22.86 5.35
CA TYR A 26 0.30 22.41 5.71
C TYR A 26 -0.14 21.16 4.93
N VAL A 27 0.18 21.08 3.65
CA VAL A 27 -0.27 20.00 2.76
C VAL A 27 0.65 18.77 2.80
N ALA A 28 1.96 18.96 2.97
CA ALA A 28 2.93 17.86 3.05
C ALA A 28 2.53 16.72 4.01
N PRO A 29 2.11 16.97 5.27
CA PRO A 29 1.72 15.89 6.18
C PRO A 29 0.42 15.17 5.79
N ALA A 30 -0.41 15.73 4.91
CA ALA A 30 -1.62 15.07 4.41
C ALA A 30 -1.34 14.17 3.21
N VAL A 31 -0.34 14.49 2.38
CA VAL A 31 0.03 13.68 1.20
C VAL A 31 0.98 12.53 1.54
N THR A 32 1.65 12.57 2.69
CA THR A 32 2.45 11.43 3.20
C THR A 32 1.59 10.34 3.83
N LYS A 33 0.30 10.61 4.09
CA LYS A 33 -0.62 9.62 4.63
C LYS A 33 -1.10 8.66 3.56
N LEU A 34 -1.05 7.36 3.84
CA LEU A 34 -1.71 6.36 3.00
C LEU A 34 -3.22 6.68 2.89
N PRO A 35 -3.77 6.76 1.66
CA PRO A 35 -5.18 7.01 1.45
C PRO A 35 -6.03 5.82 1.91
N TYR A 36 -7.25 6.11 2.38
CA TYR A 36 -8.19 5.09 2.84
C TYR A 36 -8.85 4.30 1.70
N ASP A 37 -8.89 4.88 0.51
CA ASP A 37 -9.58 4.39 -0.68
C ASP A 37 -8.64 3.68 -1.66
N LEU A 38 -7.56 3.10 -1.16
CA LEU A 38 -6.68 2.29 -1.97
C LEU A 38 -7.45 1.12 -2.57
N LYS A 39 -7.19 0.84 -3.84
CA LYS A 39 -7.80 -0.27 -4.55
C LYS A 39 -7.02 -1.55 -4.26
N LYS A 40 -7.72 -2.67 -4.34
CA LYS A 40 -7.09 -4.00 -4.36
C LYS A 40 -5.95 -4.01 -5.38
N SER A 41 -4.79 -4.50 -4.95
CA SER A 41 -3.62 -4.68 -5.80
C SER A 41 -3.30 -6.16 -5.93
N THR A 42 -2.80 -6.55 -7.10
CA THR A 42 -2.38 -7.93 -7.39
C THR A 42 -0.99 -7.88 -8.01
N SER A 43 -0.06 -8.62 -7.44
CA SER A 43 1.26 -8.88 -7.99
C SER A 43 1.35 -10.33 -8.44
N LEU A 44 1.86 -10.54 -9.66
CA LEU A 44 2.10 -11.86 -10.23
C LEU A 44 3.57 -11.99 -10.58
N VAL A 45 4.18 -13.07 -10.12
CA VAL A 45 5.57 -13.42 -10.40
C VAL A 45 5.62 -14.83 -10.95
N GLU A 46 6.21 -15.00 -12.12
CA GLU A 46 6.39 -16.31 -12.74
C GLU A 46 7.86 -16.72 -12.73
N ALA A 47 8.13 -17.93 -12.26
CA ALA A 47 9.43 -18.57 -12.33
C ALA A 47 9.36 -19.70 -13.36
N LYS A 48 10.02 -19.51 -14.50
CA LYS A 48 10.09 -20.51 -15.56
C LYS A 48 11.23 -21.49 -15.32
N ASN A 49 11.04 -22.75 -15.70
CA ASN A 49 12.01 -23.83 -15.53
C ASN A 49 12.56 -23.96 -14.11
N ALA A 50 11.72 -23.75 -13.09
CA ALA A 50 12.12 -23.83 -11.70
C ALA A 50 12.37 -25.29 -11.27
N THR A 51 13.29 -25.43 -10.31
CA THR A 51 13.50 -26.68 -9.57
C THR A 51 13.06 -26.45 -8.13
N PHE A 52 12.13 -27.25 -7.63
CA PHE A 52 11.58 -27.09 -6.29
C PHE A 52 11.26 -28.42 -5.62
N LEU A 53 11.32 -28.42 -4.29
CA LEU A 53 10.90 -29.54 -3.45
C LEU A 53 9.45 -29.31 -3.00
N GLN A 54 8.60 -30.32 -3.15
CA GLN A 54 7.24 -30.34 -2.63
C GLN A 54 7.08 -31.56 -1.72
N VAL A 55 6.58 -31.35 -0.50
CA VAL A 55 6.24 -32.44 0.42
C VAL A 55 4.72 -32.58 0.43
N LYS A 56 4.23 -33.74 0.00
CA LYS A 56 2.79 -34.05 -0.02
C LYS A 56 2.54 -35.28 0.83
N SER A 57 1.72 -35.12 1.87
CA SER A 57 1.41 -36.20 2.82
C SER A 57 2.65 -36.89 3.39
N GLY A 58 3.70 -36.12 3.66
CA GLY A 58 4.98 -36.64 4.19
C GLY A 58 5.95 -37.18 3.14
N THR A 59 5.57 -37.27 1.87
CA THR A 59 6.46 -37.74 0.80
C THR A 59 7.12 -36.54 0.09
N PRO A 60 8.45 -36.40 0.15
CA PRO A 60 9.18 -35.38 -0.59
C PRO A 60 9.31 -35.76 -2.08
N THR A 61 8.94 -34.84 -2.98
CA THR A 61 9.13 -34.95 -4.43
C THR A 61 9.89 -33.74 -4.93
N ILE A 62 10.94 -33.94 -5.72
CA ILE A 62 11.65 -32.87 -6.41
C ILE A 62 11.08 -32.74 -7.81
N HIS A 63 10.63 -31.55 -8.16
CA HIS A 63 10.20 -31.20 -9.51
C HIS A 63 11.31 -30.38 -10.18
N THR A 64 11.69 -30.77 -11.39
CA THR A 64 12.73 -30.09 -12.19
C THR A 64 12.12 -29.55 -13.47
N SER A 65 12.56 -28.38 -13.91
CA SER A 65 12.10 -27.73 -15.16
C SER A 65 10.58 -27.55 -15.20
N LYS A 66 10.01 -27.12 -14.08
CA LYS A 66 8.57 -26.84 -13.95
C LYS A 66 8.32 -25.37 -13.67
N ASP A 67 7.25 -24.83 -14.23
CA ASP A 67 6.92 -23.42 -14.10
C ASP A 67 6.04 -23.16 -12.86
N LEU A 68 6.39 -22.12 -12.11
CA LEU A 68 5.67 -21.67 -10.93
C LEU A 68 5.12 -20.26 -11.13
N ARG A 69 3.93 -20.02 -10.58
CA ARG A 69 3.34 -18.68 -10.46
C ARG A 69 3.07 -18.40 -8.99
N SER A 70 3.72 -17.36 -8.48
CA SER A 70 3.38 -16.75 -7.21
C SER A 70 2.44 -15.57 -7.45
N THR A 71 1.32 -15.54 -6.74
CA THR A 71 0.33 -14.48 -6.79
C THR A 71 0.19 -13.90 -5.40
N THR A 72 0.45 -12.60 -5.26
CA THR A 72 0.19 -11.86 -4.03
C THR A 72 -0.94 -10.87 -4.27
N ILE A 73 -1.95 -10.91 -3.42
CA ILE A 73 -3.13 -10.06 -3.49
C ILE A 73 -3.19 -9.24 -2.20
N VAL A 74 -3.23 -7.93 -2.34
CA VAL A 74 -3.40 -7.00 -1.22
C VAL A 74 -4.82 -6.43 -1.29
N VAL A 75 -5.60 -6.66 -0.24
CA VAL A 75 -7.00 -6.24 -0.14
C VAL A 75 -7.15 -5.27 1.03
N PRO A 76 -7.48 -4.00 0.76
CA PRO A 76 -7.76 -3.05 1.84
C PRO A 76 -9.04 -3.43 2.60
N GLN A 77 -9.01 -3.30 3.93
CA GLN A 77 -10.13 -3.62 4.83
C GLN A 77 -10.70 -2.35 5.45
N PRO A 78 -11.58 -1.61 4.74
CA PRO A 78 -12.09 -0.32 5.21
C PRO A 78 -12.98 -0.43 6.46
N ILE A 79 -13.74 -1.53 6.60
CA ILE A 79 -14.60 -1.77 7.77
C ILE A 79 -13.75 -1.94 9.02
N LEU A 80 -12.80 -2.89 8.99
CA LEU A 80 -11.86 -3.12 10.10
C LEU A 80 -11.03 -1.87 10.43
N THR A 81 -10.64 -1.12 9.39
CA THR A 81 -9.92 0.16 9.57
C THR A 81 -10.76 1.20 10.34
N GLN A 82 -12.08 1.25 10.13
CA GLN A 82 -12.98 2.16 10.86
C GLN A 82 -13.24 1.70 12.30
N GLU A 83 -13.13 0.40 12.56
CA GLU A 83 -13.35 -0.21 13.88
C GLU A 83 -12.10 -0.21 14.77
N LEU A 84 -10.96 0.31 14.27
CA LEU A 84 -9.74 0.44 15.05
C LEU A 84 -9.97 1.27 16.32
N GLN A 85 -9.24 0.92 17.39
CA GLN A 85 -9.27 1.67 18.64
C GLN A 85 -8.93 3.14 18.40
N LYS A 86 -9.49 4.05 19.21
CA LYS A 86 -9.35 5.51 19.05
C LYS A 86 -7.90 5.98 18.92
N GLU A 87 -6.95 5.30 19.56
CA GLU A 87 -5.53 5.63 19.49
C GLU A 87 -4.93 5.49 18.08
N PHE A 88 -5.46 4.55 17.28
CA PHE A 88 -5.03 4.22 15.92
C PHE A 88 -5.95 4.80 14.83
N SER A 89 -7.08 5.39 15.23
CA SER A 89 -7.98 6.11 14.32
C SER A 89 -7.25 7.28 13.64
N ASP A 90 -7.45 7.45 12.34
CA ASP A 90 -6.67 8.37 11.47
C ASP A 90 -5.18 8.05 11.31
N LYS A 91 -4.63 7.06 12.01
CA LYS A 91 -3.19 6.74 12.00
C LYS A 91 -2.84 5.44 11.32
N ALA A 92 -3.75 4.46 11.28
CA ALA A 92 -3.48 3.17 10.66
C ALA A 92 -4.52 2.79 9.61
N VAL A 93 -4.12 1.89 8.71
CA VAL A 93 -4.99 1.16 7.79
C VAL A 93 -4.76 -0.34 7.93
N VAL A 94 -5.82 -1.13 7.81
CA VAL A 94 -5.77 -2.60 7.89
C VAL A 94 -5.91 -3.17 6.49
N TRP A 95 -4.96 -4.00 6.07
CA TRP A 95 -5.02 -4.72 4.80
C TRP A 95 -4.82 -6.22 5.01
N ASP A 96 -5.48 -7.02 4.19
CA ASP A 96 -5.16 -8.43 4.05
C ASP A 96 -4.19 -8.65 2.90
N VAL A 97 -3.19 -9.48 3.15
CA VAL A 97 -2.24 -9.95 2.15
C VAL A 97 -2.41 -11.46 1.99
N TYR A 98 -2.88 -11.87 0.82
CA TYR A 98 -2.97 -13.27 0.43
C TYR A 98 -1.83 -13.58 -0.52
N SER A 99 -1.05 -14.62 -0.25
CA SER A 99 0.00 -15.09 -1.16
C SER A 99 -0.20 -16.57 -1.47
N SER A 100 -0.20 -16.92 -2.75
CA SER A 100 -0.39 -18.28 -3.24
C SER A 100 0.64 -18.59 -4.31
N THR A 101 1.37 -19.70 -4.16
CA THR A 101 2.25 -20.23 -5.19
C THR A 101 1.63 -21.49 -5.76
N ALA A 102 1.43 -21.52 -7.08
CA ALA A 102 0.89 -22.67 -7.78
C ALA A 102 1.77 -23.01 -8.99
N ARG A 103 1.74 -24.29 -9.38
CA ARG A 103 2.32 -24.75 -10.63
C ARG A 103 1.49 -24.27 -11.80
N ILE A 104 2.15 -23.82 -12.86
CA ILE A 104 1.46 -23.32 -14.05
C ILE A 104 0.88 -24.47 -14.88
N ASP A 105 1.53 -25.63 -14.90
CA ASP A 105 1.15 -26.75 -15.78
C ASP A 105 -0.14 -27.46 -15.37
N ASN A 106 -0.40 -27.60 -14.07
CA ASN A 106 -1.58 -28.30 -13.55
C ASN A 106 -2.42 -27.47 -12.56
N GLY A 107 -2.02 -26.24 -12.24
CA GLY A 107 -2.69 -25.39 -11.26
C GLY A 107 -2.57 -25.87 -9.81
N GLU A 108 -1.71 -26.87 -9.54
CA GLU A 108 -1.55 -27.41 -8.19
C GLU A 108 -0.91 -26.35 -7.27
N LYS A 109 -1.61 -26.07 -6.17
CA LYS A 109 -1.15 -25.15 -5.13
C LYS A 109 -0.02 -25.79 -4.34
N ILE A 110 1.11 -25.11 -4.25
CA ILE A 110 2.30 -25.51 -3.50
C ILE A 110 2.27 -24.89 -2.11
N SER A 111 1.97 -23.60 -2.03
CA SER A 111 1.91 -22.86 -0.78
C SER A 111 0.81 -21.81 -0.84
N GLU A 112 0.14 -21.62 0.28
CA GLU A 112 -0.83 -20.54 0.47
C GLU A 112 -0.61 -19.94 1.86
N SER A 113 -0.75 -18.63 1.94
CA SER A 113 -0.65 -17.89 3.18
C SER A 113 -1.60 -16.69 3.12
N SER A 114 -2.08 -16.31 4.30
CA SER A 114 -2.88 -15.11 4.51
C SER A 114 -2.36 -14.43 5.76
N THR A 115 -2.16 -13.13 5.65
CA THR A 115 -1.69 -12.28 6.75
C THR A 115 -2.52 -11.01 6.73
N GLU A 116 -3.09 -10.65 7.87
CA GLU A 116 -3.65 -9.32 8.10
C GLU A 116 -2.54 -8.42 8.66
N ILE A 117 -2.41 -7.22 8.10
CA ILE A 117 -1.42 -6.23 8.51
C ILE A 117 -2.10 -4.90 8.83
N ALA A 118 -1.70 -4.29 9.95
CA ALA A 118 -1.99 -2.90 10.26
C ALA A 118 -0.76 -2.06 9.92
N LEU A 119 -0.92 -1.11 9.02
CA LEU A 119 0.13 -0.22 8.55
C LEU A 119 -0.08 1.18 9.11
N ASP A 120 0.98 1.81 9.59
CA ASP A 120 0.96 3.25 9.86
C ASP A 120 0.71 3.99 8.55
N ARG A 121 -0.15 4.99 8.60
CA ARG A 121 -0.46 5.83 7.46
C ARG A 121 0.66 6.82 7.19
N VAL A 122 1.40 7.25 8.21
CA VAL A 122 2.50 8.20 8.04
C VAL A 122 3.79 7.43 7.76
N SER A 123 4.24 7.48 6.50
CA SER A 123 5.53 6.95 6.05
C SER A 123 6.57 8.04 5.87
#